data_AF-A0A173SST4-F1
#
_entry.id   AF-A0A173SST4-F1
#
_cell.length_a   1.000
_cell.length_b   1.000
_cell.length_c   1.000
_cell.angle_alpha   90.00
_cell.angle_beta   90.00
_cell.angle_gamma   90.00
#
_symmetry.space_group_name_H-M   'P 1'
#
loop_
_entity.id
_entity.type
_entity.pdbx_description
1 polymer ?
#
loop_
_entity_poly.entity_id
_entity_poly.type
_entity_poly.pdbx_seq_one_letter_code
_entity_poly.pdbx_strand_id
1 'polypeptide(L)'
;MNRKEWIDYINKQLDNRAELLRKIHDELLGLERIEERYVKSEREDEDTVCLKVDDKSFAANIQITSKDIYKICVAEEIEPAEAIKKIIEEKIKEK
;
A
#
# COMPACT_ATOMS: atom_id res chain seq x y z
N MET A 1 8.12 17.90 29.58
CA MET A 1 8.89 16.93 28.78
C MET A 1 10.33 17.41 28.66
N ASN A 2 11.30 16.64 29.16
CA ASN A 2 12.72 16.98 29.13
C ASN A 2 13.36 16.59 27.78
N ARG A 3 14.62 16.99 27.54
CA ARG A 3 15.33 16.71 26.29
C ARG A 3 15.40 15.22 25.95
N LYS A 4 15.57 14.36 26.96
CA LYS A 4 15.64 12.90 26.77
C LYS A 4 14.29 12.33 26.35
N GLU A 5 13.21 12.75 27.02
CA GLU A 5 11.84 12.33 26.70
C GLU A 5 11.44 12.74 25.27
N TRP A 6 11.88 13.91 24.79
CA TRP A 6 11.69 14.30 23.38
C TRP A 6 12.46 13.42 22.41
N ILE A 7 13.71 13.08 22.70
CA ILE A 7 14.53 12.19 21.86
C ILE A 7 13.88 10.81 21.78
N ASP A 8 13.45 10.26 22.93
CA ASP A 8 12.79 8.96 22.99
C ASP A 8 11.48 8.94 22.20
N TYR A 9 10.68 10.01 22.30
CA TYR A 9 9.46 10.17 21.50
C TYR A 9 9.76 10.20 20.00
N ILE A 10 10.72 11.02 19.55
CA ILE A 10 11.07 11.14 18.13
C ILE A 10 11.57 9.81 17.59
N ASN A 11 12.46 9.13 18.31
CA ASN A 11 12.98 7.82 17.91
C ASN A 11 11.84 6.80 17.76
N LYS A 12 10.91 6.75 18.72
CA LYS A 12 9.74 5.87 18.63
C LYS A 12 8.87 6.18 17.40
N GLN A 13 8.66 7.45 17.05
CA GLN A 13 7.91 7.82 15.85
C GLN A 13 8.64 7.39 14.57
N LEU A 14 9.97 7.53 14.53
CA LEU A 14 10.80 7.10 13.40
C LEU A 14 10.81 5.59 13.23
N ASP A 15 10.93 4.84 14.34
CA ASP A 15 10.92 3.37 14.34
C ASP A 15 9.58 2.83 13.83
N ASN A 16 8.47 3.34 14.37
CA ASN A 16 7.13 2.98 13.92
C ASN A 16 6.93 3.26 12.42
N ARG A 17 7.44 4.42 11.95
CA ARG A 17 7.36 4.78 10.53
C ARG A 17 8.19 3.86 9.65
N ALA A 18 9.41 3.51 10.08
CA ALA A 18 10.29 2.61 9.34
C ALA A 18 9.72 1.19 9.27
N GLU A 19 9.09 0.71 10.36
CA GLU A 19 8.40 -0.57 10.39
C GLU A 19 7.22 -0.59 9.42
N LEU A 20 6.37 0.45 9.43
CA LEU A 20 5.22 0.53 8.52
C LEU A 20 5.67 0.56 7.06
N LEU A 21 6.69 1.36 6.71
CA LEU A 21 7.22 1.39 5.35
C LEU A 21 7.78 0.04 4.90
N ARG A 22 8.40 -0.72 5.80
CA ARG A 22 8.88 -2.07 5.50
C ARG A 22 7.73 -3.03 5.20
N LYS A 23 6.68 -3.03 6.04
CA LYS A 23 5.48 -3.83 5.78
C LYS A 23 4.82 -3.48 4.45
N ILE A 24 4.74 -2.18 4.12
CA ILE A 24 4.21 -1.72 2.82
C ILE A 24 5.05 -2.27 1.68
N HIS A 25 6.37 -2.21 1.78
CA HIS A 25 7.25 -2.76 0.76
C HIS A 25 7.08 -4.28 0.59
N ASP A 26 6.94 -5.03 1.68
CA ASP A 26 6.71 -6.47 1.65
C ASP A 26 5.38 -6.81 0.95
N GLU A 27 4.31 -6.05 1.20
CA GLU A 27 3.03 -6.23 0.51
C GLU A 27 3.13 -5.90 -0.99
N LEU A 28 3.80 -4.81 -1.36
CA LEU A 28 4.02 -4.46 -2.77
C LEU A 28 4.79 -5.57 -3.50
N LEU A 29 5.85 -6.11 -2.89
CA LEU A 29 6.59 -7.26 -3.44
C LEU A 29 5.67 -8.49 -3.64
N GLY A 30 4.75 -8.73 -2.70
CA GLY A 30 3.74 -9.79 -2.81
C GLY A 30 2.79 -9.59 -3.99
N LEU A 31 2.49 -8.33 -4.34
CA LEU A 31 1.64 -7.99 -5.46
C LEU A 31 2.33 -8.06 -6.81
N GLU A 32 3.66 -7.96 -6.92
CA GLU A 32 4.38 -7.80 -8.21
C GLU A 32 4.32 -8.99 -9.18
N ARG A 33 3.83 -10.15 -8.75
CA ARG A 33 3.90 -11.40 -9.53
C ARG A 33 2.57 -12.15 -9.58
N ILE A 34 1.47 -11.43 -9.51
CA ILE A 34 0.13 -11.99 -9.68
C ILE A 34 -0.11 -12.15 -11.18
N GLU A 35 -0.22 -13.40 -11.62
CA GLU A 35 -0.69 -13.74 -12.96
C GLU A 35 -1.85 -14.73 -12.84
N GLU A 36 -3.06 -14.18 -12.75
CA GLU A 36 -4.32 -14.89 -12.65
C GLU A 36 -5.15 -14.67 -13.91
N ARG A 37 -6.21 -15.48 -14.08
CA ARG A 37 -7.03 -15.50 -15.31
C ARG A 37 -7.51 -14.12 -15.78
N TYR A 38 -7.84 -13.23 -14.84
CA TYR A 38 -8.42 -11.90 -15.11
C TYR A 38 -7.60 -10.76 -14.49
N VAL A 39 -6.48 -11.07 -13.84
CA VAL A 39 -5.66 -10.09 -13.11
C VAL A 39 -4.20 -10.34 -13.43
N LYS A 40 -3.53 -9.32 -13.92
CA LYS A 40 -2.08 -9.30 -14.05
C LYS A 40 -1.52 -8.13 -13.28
N SER A 41 -0.45 -8.36 -12.55
CA SER A 41 0.29 -7.28 -11.92
C SER A 41 1.64 -7.08 -12.58
N GLU A 42 2.11 -5.84 -12.52
CA GLU A 42 3.42 -5.46 -13.02
C GLU A 42 3.99 -4.37 -12.13
N ARG A 43 5.28 -4.47 -11.80
CA ARG A 43 5.98 -3.40 -11.11
C ARG A 43 6.21 -2.25 -12.09
N GLU A 44 5.77 -1.05 -11.74
CA GLU A 44 6.07 0.15 -12.52
C GLU A 44 7.36 0.82 -12.03
N ASP A 45 7.54 0.93 -10.72
CA ASP A 45 8.74 1.44 -10.07
C ASP A 45 8.93 0.85 -8.65
N GLU A 46 9.94 1.31 -7.91
CA GLU A 46 10.25 0.80 -6.56
C GLU A 46 9.07 0.93 -5.58
N ASP A 47 8.21 1.93 -5.76
CA ASP A 47 7.12 2.29 -4.86
C ASP A 47 5.73 2.01 -5.44
N THR A 48 5.65 1.46 -6.65
CA THR A 48 4.40 1.37 -7.41
C THR A 48 4.22 0.01 -8.10
N VAL A 49 3.05 -0.59 -7.87
CA VAL A 49 2.57 -1.78 -8.59
C VAL A 49 1.26 -1.45 -9.29
N CYS A 50 1.14 -1.87 -10.54
CA CYS A 50 -0.07 -1.71 -11.34
C CYS A 50 -0.77 -3.06 -11.49
N LEU A 51 -2.05 -3.11 -11.12
CA LEU A 51 -2.93 -4.26 -11.34
C LEU A 51 -3.80 -3.99 -12.56
N LYS A 52 -3.60 -4.79 -13.62
CA LYS A 52 -4.43 -4.84 -14.81
C LYS A 52 -5.51 -5.90 -14.58
N VAL A 53 -6.74 -5.46 -14.37
CA VAL A 53 -7.92 -6.32 -14.25
C VAL A 53 -8.64 -6.27 -15.60
N ASP A 54 -8.82 -7.43 -16.24
CA ASP A 54 -9.53 -7.57 -17.51
C ASP A 54 -10.46 -8.79 -17.42
N ASP A 55 -11.71 -8.53 -17.08
CA ASP A 55 -12.83 -9.47 -17.15
C ASP A 55 -13.81 -9.02 -18.25
N LYS A 56 -14.63 -9.93 -18.76
CA LYS A 56 -15.56 -9.71 -19.89
C LYS A 56 -16.46 -8.49 -19.74
N SER A 57 -16.74 -8.08 -18.51
CA SER A 57 -17.58 -6.93 -18.16
C SER A 57 -16.83 -5.73 -17.60
N PHE A 58 -15.53 -5.84 -17.33
CA PHE A 58 -14.77 -4.81 -16.60
C PHE A 58 -13.29 -4.85 -16.96
N ALA A 59 -12.77 -3.73 -17.45
CA ALA A 59 -11.34 -3.52 -17.62
C ALA A 59 -10.89 -2.30 -16.80
N ALA A 60 -9.89 -2.47 -15.94
CA ALA A 60 -9.30 -1.39 -15.17
C ALA A 60 -7.80 -1.60 -14.92
N ASN A 61 -7.09 -0.48 -14.85
CA ASN A 61 -5.72 -0.42 -14.38
C ASN A 61 -5.74 0.27 -13.02
N ILE A 62 -5.38 -0.46 -11.97
CA ILE A 62 -5.38 0.00 -10.59
C ILE A 62 -3.92 0.20 -10.18
N GLN A 63 -3.54 1.47 -10.03
CA GLN A 63 -2.21 1.82 -9.54
C GLN A 63 -2.21 1.83 -8.02
N ILE A 64 -1.29 1.09 -7.41
CA ILE A 64 -1.12 0.97 -5.97
C ILE A 64 0.27 1.51 -5.63
N THR A 65 0.31 2.60 -4.85
CA THR A 65 1.57 3.27 -4.46
C THR A 65 1.83 3.13 -2.97
N SER A 66 3.11 3.02 -2.59
CA SER A 66 3.54 3.00 -1.18
C SER A 66 3.03 4.22 -0.41
N LYS A 67 2.98 5.39 -1.07
CA LYS A 67 2.48 6.64 -0.53
C LYS A 67 0.99 6.60 -0.18
N ASP A 68 0.16 6.03 -1.05
CA ASP A 68 -1.29 5.98 -0.81
C ASP A 68 -1.64 4.94 0.25
N ILE A 69 -0.96 3.78 0.24
CA ILE A 69 -1.06 2.79 1.32
C ILE A 69 -0.68 3.45 2.66
N TYR A 70 0.46 4.14 2.73
CA TYR A 70 0.93 4.80 3.95
C TYR A 70 -0.07 5.82 4.50
N LYS A 71 -0.66 6.66 3.62
CA LYS A 71 -1.66 7.65 4.04
C LYS A 71 -2.87 6.99 4.68
N ILE A 72 -3.39 5.91 4.07
CA ILE A 72 -4.55 5.18 4.58
C ILE A 72 -4.20 4.50 5.92
N CYS A 73 -3.06 3.82 6.00
CA CYS A 73 -2.59 3.19 7.24
C CYS A 73 -2.50 4.18 8.41
N VAL A 74 -1.97 5.38 8.17
CA VAL A 74 -1.83 6.42 9.21
C VAL A 74 -3.18 7.08 9.54
N ALA A 75 -4.01 7.34 8.53
CA ALA A 75 -5.29 8.03 8.74
C ALA A 75 -6.32 7.14 9.45
N GLU A 76 -6.30 5.84 9.17
CA GLU A 76 -7.33 4.90 9.61
C GLU A 76 -6.81 3.87 10.62
N GLU A 77 -5.52 3.93 10.97
CA GLU A 77 -4.86 3.00 11.90
C GLU A 77 -5.03 1.53 11.50
N ILE A 78 -4.84 1.23 10.21
CA ILE A 78 -4.97 -0.13 9.65
C ILE A 78 -3.66 -0.68 9.07
N GLU A 79 -3.58 -2.01 8.94
CA GLU A 79 -2.44 -2.69 8.33
C GLU A 79 -2.40 -2.50 6.80
N PRO A 80 -1.21 -2.55 6.18
CA PRO A 80 -1.03 -2.33 4.74
C PRO A 80 -1.91 -3.19 3.82
N ALA A 81 -2.11 -4.47 4.13
CA ALA A 81 -2.97 -5.36 3.35
C ALA A 81 -4.43 -4.86 3.28
N GLU A 82 -4.98 -4.34 4.39
CA GLU A 82 -6.34 -3.80 4.43
C GLU A 82 -6.43 -2.46 3.67
N ALA A 83 -5.40 -1.63 3.77
CA ALA A 83 -5.30 -0.40 2.98
C ALA A 83 -5.26 -0.67 1.47
N ILE A 84 -4.48 -1.66 1.03
CA ILE A 84 -4.43 -2.12 -0.37
C ILE A 84 -5.82 -2.56 -0.84
N LYS A 85 -6.52 -3.37 -0.05
CA LYS A 85 -7.86 -3.83 -0.37
C LYS A 85 -8.83 -2.67 -0.56
N LYS A 86 -8.77 -1.65 0.31
CA LYS A 86 -9.58 -0.42 0.16
C LYS A 86 -9.29 0.32 -1.14
N ILE A 87 -8.02 0.52 -1.49
CA ILE A 87 -7.62 1.16 -2.76
C ILE A 87 -8.24 0.42 -3.94
N ILE A 88 -8.15 -0.91 -3.96
CA ILE A 88 -8.72 -1.74 -5.03
C ILE A 88 -10.24 -1.61 -5.06
N GLU A 89 -10.91 -1.73 -3.91
CA GLU A 89 -12.37 -1.62 -3.82
C GLU A 89 -12.90 -0.27 -4.30
N GLU A 90 -12.26 0.83 -3.91
CA GLU A 90 -12.63 2.18 -4.35
C GLU A 90 -12.49 2.32 -5.87
N LYS A 91 -11.37 1.85 -6.44
CA LYS A 91 -11.12 1.93 -7.88
C LYS A 91 -12.06 1.07 -8.72
N ILE A 92 -12.55 -0.04 -8.16
CA ILE A 92 -13.59 -0.86 -8.80
C ILE A 92 -14.95 -0.17 -8.72
N LYS A 93 -15.30 0.46 -7.59
CA LYS A 93 -16.59 1.14 -7.38
C LYS A 93 -16.72 2.48 -8.10
N GLU A 94 -15.61 3.13 -8.45
CA GLU A 94 -15.59 4.38 -9.25
C GLU A 94 -16.07 4.20 -10.70
N LYS A 95 -16.28 2.96 -11.17
CA LYS A 95 -16.76 2.61 -12.51
C LYS A 95 -18.13 1.95 -12.50
#